data_AF-A0A2V8P075-F1
#
_entry.id   AF-A0A2V8P075-F1
#
_cell.length_a   1.000
_cell.length_b   1.000
_cell.length_c   1.000
_cell.angle_alpha   90.00
_cell.angle_beta   90.00
_cell.angle_gamma   90.00
#
_symmetry.space_group_name_H-M   'P 1'
#
loop_
_entity.id
_entity.type
_entity.pdbx_description
1 polymer ?
#
loop_
_entity_poly.entity_id
_entity_poly.type
_entity_poly.pdbx_seq_one_letter_code
_entity_poly.pdbx_strand_id
1 'polypeptide(L)'
;MLLLIVLLAVPASALAQDKQDTNDSESKSQEENKKKSKKKNSDVDNIGNRNINKGSINFISLEKEITLGRQLASEIERQVKLVEDPTINEYVNRVGQNLVRNSDAKVPFTIKVVESDEINAFALPGGFFYVNSGLILAADDESELAGVMAHEIAHVAARHGTENASKGQLVNIASLPLIFLGGVGGFAIRQAAGFLIPMQFLQFSRKAEAEADYLGIQYLYKTGYDPGAAVSFFEKLQARESAKPGSVSKMFSTHPPTGDRIEMTKQNIEAVLPDKEQYVVTTSEFQQVKNMLAQLENRRPSTEDSSKPSLKRKTSTKPTADDGDKDSNSKKKGEETKPDDRQPDPDERPKLKRRDGGQ
;
A
#
# COMPACT_ATOMS: atom_id res chain seq x y z
N MET A 1 -12.35 73.39 -8.39
CA MET A 1 -13.23 73.16 -9.55
C MET A 1 -14.38 72.29 -9.07
N LEU A 2 -15.55 72.89 -8.88
CA LEU A 2 -16.80 72.29 -8.39
C LEU A 2 -17.43 71.44 -9.50
N LEU A 3 -17.95 70.24 -9.20
CA LEU A 3 -18.98 69.58 -10.00
C LEU A 3 -19.79 68.64 -9.09
N LEU A 4 -20.78 69.18 -8.37
CA LEU A 4 -22.21 69.17 -8.71
C LEU A 4 -22.85 67.77 -8.70
N ILE A 5 -23.41 67.44 -7.54
CA ILE A 5 -24.33 66.33 -7.27
C ILE A 5 -25.70 66.72 -7.83
N VAL A 6 -26.31 65.86 -8.65
CA VAL A 6 -27.74 65.96 -9.00
C VAL A 6 -28.45 64.77 -8.38
N LEU A 7 -29.20 65.08 -7.32
CA LEU A 7 -30.14 64.21 -6.62
C LEU A 7 -31.51 64.38 -7.31
N LEU A 8 -32.09 63.29 -7.81
CA LEU A 8 -33.50 63.26 -8.22
C LEU A 8 -34.25 62.30 -7.29
N ALA A 9 -35.04 62.89 -6.39
CA ALA A 9 -36.14 62.23 -5.68
C ALA A 9 -37.32 62.05 -6.65
N VAL A 10 -38.18 61.03 -6.51
CA VAL A 10 -39.47 61.00 -5.78
C VAL A 10 -40.28 59.82 -6.40
N PRO A 11 -41.33 59.19 -5.81
CA PRO A 11 -41.75 59.01 -4.42
C PRO A 11 -41.88 57.51 -4.00
N ALA A 12 -41.98 57.28 -2.69
CA ALA A 12 -42.61 56.07 -2.14
C ALA A 12 -44.12 56.32 -1.97
N SER A 13 -44.95 55.37 -2.40
CA SER A 13 -46.30 55.17 -1.87
C SER A 13 -46.66 53.68 -2.00
N ALA A 14 -47.13 53.15 -0.87
CA ALA A 14 -47.38 51.76 -0.59
C ALA A 14 -48.68 51.24 -1.22
N LEU A 15 -48.77 49.91 -1.41
CA LEU A 15 -50.00 49.13 -1.21
C LEU A 15 -49.64 47.65 -0.98
N ALA A 16 -50.53 46.99 -0.25
CA ALA A 16 -50.29 45.81 0.57
C ALA A 16 -50.37 44.47 -0.17
N GLN A 17 -49.72 43.47 0.44
CA GLN A 17 -50.07 42.05 0.54
C GLN A 17 -50.69 41.35 -0.68
N ASP A 18 -49.94 40.40 -1.26
CA ASP A 18 -50.44 39.02 -1.33
C ASP A 18 -49.29 38.02 -1.21
N LYS A 19 -49.52 36.98 -0.42
CA LYS A 19 -48.63 35.84 -0.15
C LYS A 19 -49.15 34.69 -0.99
N GLN A 20 -48.35 34.16 -1.92
CA GLN A 20 -48.11 32.71 -2.10
C GLN A 20 -47.30 32.44 -3.37
N ASP A 21 -46.51 31.37 -3.30
CA ASP A 21 -45.89 30.64 -4.41
C ASP A 21 -44.61 31.18 -5.04
N THR A 22 -43.50 31.02 -4.31
CA THR A 22 -42.17 30.83 -4.94
C THR A 22 -41.38 29.77 -4.17
N ASN A 23 -41.60 28.49 -4.49
CA ASN A 23 -40.78 27.38 -3.98
C ASN A 23 -40.04 26.60 -5.08
N ASP A 24 -39.98 27.12 -6.30
CA ASP A 24 -39.40 26.41 -7.46
C ASP A 24 -38.12 27.05 -8.03
N SER A 25 -37.61 28.16 -7.46
CA SER A 25 -36.37 28.80 -7.96
C SER A 25 -35.12 28.54 -7.12
N GLU A 26 -35.23 27.90 -5.95
CA GLU A 26 -34.06 27.51 -5.13
C GLU A 26 -33.52 26.12 -5.46
N SER A 27 -34.29 25.28 -6.15
CA SER A 27 -33.86 23.93 -6.55
C SER A 27 -32.94 23.93 -7.77
N LYS A 28 -33.01 24.92 -8.66
CA LYS A 28 -32.19 24.97 -9.89
C LYS A 28 -30.83 25.64 -9.72
N SER A 29 -30.66 26.49 -8.70
CA SER A 29 -29.38 27.17 -8.42
C SER A 29 -28.41 26.35 -7.57
N GLN A 30 -28.88 25.25 -6.96
CA GLN A 30 -28.03 24.33 -6.19
C GLN A 30 -27.45 23.18 -7.05
N GLU A 31 -28.03 22.90 -8.22
CA GLU A 31 -27.53 21.84 -9.11
C GLU A 31 -26.39 22.33 -10.04
N GLU A 32 -26.31 23.62 -10.34
CA GLU A 32 -25.28 24.18 -11.23
C GLU A 32 -23.94 24.52 -10.55
N ASN A 33 -23.89 24.61 -9.21
CA ASN A 33 -22.68 24.98 -8.45
C ASN A 33 -21.82 23.78 -7.99
N LYS A 34 -22.14 22.55 -8.41
CA LYS A 34 -21.38 21.33 -8.08
C LYS A 34 -20.39 20.90 -9.18
N LYS A 35 -19.88 21.82 -10.01
CA LYS A 35 -18.60 21.57 -10.70
C LYS A 35 -17.46 21.71 -9.69
N LYS A 36 -17.33 20.73 -8.78
CA LYS A 36 -16.05 20.48 -8.10
C LYS A 36 -15.00 20.41 -9.22
N SER A 37 -14.04 21.33 -9.22
CA SER A 37 -12.86 21.24 -10.09
C SER A 37 -12.34 19.80 -9.99
N LYS A 38 -12.50 19.00 -11.05
CA LYS A 38 -12.11 17.58 -11.02
C LYS A 38 -10.63 17.54 -10.71
N LYS A 39 -10.27 16.91 -9.58
CA LYS A 39 -8.88 16.78 -9.13
C LYS A 39 -8.05 16.18 -10.27
N LYS A 40 -6.84 16.70 -10.52
CA LYS A 40 -5.96 16.17 -11.58
C LYS A 40 -5.82 14.65 -11.41
N ASN A 41 -5.91 13.90 -12.51
CA ASN A 41 -5.81 12.44 -12.51
C ASN A 41 -6.87 11.73 -11.62
N SER A 42 -8.08 12.28 -11.49
CA SER A 42 -9.19 11.63 -10.77
C SER A 42 -9.99 10.64 -11.61
N ASP A 43 -9.77 10.62 -12.92
CA ASP A 43 -10.49 9.72 -13.82
C ASP A 43 -9.81 8.34 -13.80
N VAL A 44 -10.51 7.37 -13.19
CA VAL A 44 -10.05 5.98 -13.03
C VAL A 44 -10.16 5.17 -14.33
N ASP A 45 -11.10 5.51 -15.20
CA ASP A 45 -11.27 4.81 -16.49
C ASP A 45 -10.08 5.10 -17.41
N ASN A 46 -9.51 6.31 -17.29
CA ASN A 46 -8.37 6.75 -18.06
C ASN A 46 -7.00 6.27 -17.54
N ILE A 47 -6.92 5.51 -16.44
CA ILE A 47 -5.64 4.93 -15.95
C ILE A 47 -4.93 4.17 -17.06
N GLY A 48 -3.65 4.46 -17.26
CA GLY A 48 -2.83 3.94 -18.36
C GLY A 48 -2.68 4.94 -19.51
N ASN A 49 -3.63 5.87 -19.68
CA ASN A 49 -3.60 6.89 -20.74
C ASN A 49 -3.34 8.31 -20.20
N ARG A 50 -3.21 8.46 -18.88
CA ARG A 50 -3.02 9.76 -18.23
C ARG A 50 -1.59 10.27 -18.42
N ASN A 51 -1.45 11.59 -18.49
CA ASN A 51 -0.14 12.22 -18.47
C ASN A 51 0.22 12.66 -17.04
N ILE A 52 0.43 11.67 -16.15
CA ILE A 52 0.71 11.92 -14.73
C ILE A 52 2.02 12.69 -14.53
N ASN A 53 3.01 12.41 -15.39
CA ASN A 53 4.35 13.01 -15.35
C ASN A 53 4.43 14.43 -15.97
N LYS A 54 3.31 15.00 -16.44
CA LYS A 54 3.32 16.35 -17.04
C LYS A 54 3.73 17.39 -16.01
N GLY A 55 4.83 18.10 -16.30
CA GLY A 55 5.37 19.18 -15.48
C GLY A 55 6.37 18.72 -14.41
N SER A 56 6.74 17.44 -14.36
CA SER A 56 7.84 16.99 -13.51
C SER A 56 9.20 17.43 -14.07
N ILE A 57 10.14 17.71 -13.17
CA ILE A 57 11.52 18.06 -13.53
C ILE A 57 12.31 16.75 -13.62
N ASN A 58 12.30 16.13 -14.79
CA ASN A 58 13.00 14.87 -15.02
C ASN A 58 13.79 14.91 -16.33
N PHE A 59 15.12 14.96 -16.22
CA PHE A 59 16.04 15.01 -17.35
C PHE A 59 16.49 13.63 -17.82
N ILE A 60 16.06 12.57 -17.12
CA ILE A 60 16.42 11.19 -17.44
C ILE A 60 15.35 10.64 -18.41
N SER A 61 15.77 10.17 -19.59
CA SER A 61 14.88 9.50 -20.54
C SER A 61 14.43 8.14 -20.00
N LEU A 62 13.33 7.59 -20.53
CA LEU A 62 12.86 6.24 -20.13
C LEU A 62 13.91 5.15 -20.42
N GLU A 63 14.58 5.22 -21.55
CA GLU A 63 15.65 4.27 -21.91
C GLU A 63 16.84 4.33 -20.92
N LYS A 64 17.25 5.56 -20.56
CA LYS A 64 18.31 5.77 -19.57
C LYS A 64 17.89 5.32 -18.18
N GLU A 65 16.63 5.54 -17.82
CA GLU A 65 16.04 5.05 -16.58
C GLU A 65 16.08 3.52 -16.48
N ILE A 66 15.66 2.80 -17.55
CA ILE A 66 15.72 1.33 -17.58
C ILE A 66 17.16 0.83 -17.48
N THR A 67 18.09 1.48 -18.18
CA THR A 67 19.51 1.11 -18.16
C THR A 67 20.12 1.30 -16.76
N LEU A 68 19.82 2.44 -16.13
CA LEU A 68 20.25 2.73 -14.75
C LEU A 68 19.66 1.72 -13.76
N GLY A 69 18.36 1.43 -13.89
CA GLY A 69 17.68 0.42 -13.10
C GLY A 69 18.35 -0.94 -13.15
N ARG A 70 18.71 -1.38 -14.36
CA ARG A 70 19.38 -2.67 -14.58
C ARG A 70 20.74 -2.76 -13.89
N GLN A 71 21.50 -1.66 -13.89
CA GLN A 71 22.79 -1.59 -13.20
C GLN A 71 22.60 -1.71 -11.68
N LEU A 72 21.68 -0.93 -11.11
CA LEU A 72 21.36 -0.97 -9.67
C LEU A 72 20.81 -2.35 -9.25
N ALA A 73 19.95 -2.95 -10.07
CA ALA A 73 19.42 -4.30 -9.85
C ALA A 73 20.54 -5.35 -9.77
N SER A 74 21.50 -5.29 -10.70
CA SER A 74 22.67 -6.19 -10.71
C SER A 74 23.54 -6.04 -9.45
N GLU A 75 23.70 -4.83 -8.93
CA GLU A 75 24.41 -4.59 -7.68
C GLU A 75 23.65 -5.14 -6.47
N ILE A 76 22.33 -4.95 -6.42
CA ILE A 76 21.49 -5.44 -5.32
C ILE A 76 21.43 -6.95 -5.29
N GLU A 77 21.27 -7.61 -6.43
CA GLU A 77 21.18 -9.06 -6.53
C GLU A 77 22.47 -9.78 -6.13
N ARG A 78 23.60 -9.08 -6.04
CA ARG A 78 24.85 -9.61 -5.46
C ARG A 78 24.87 -9.58 -3.93
N GLN A 79 24.01 -8.78 -3.31
CA GLN A 79 23.98 -8.51 -1.87
C GLN A 79 22.80 -9.15 -1.16
N VAL A 80 21.71 -9.41 -1.89
CA VAL A 80 20.51 -10.04 -1.34
C VAL A 80 20.43 -11.51 -1.72
N LYS A 81 19.78 -12.29 -0.87
CA LYS A 81 19.37 -13.65 -1.20
C LYS A 81 17.96 -13.60 -1.78
N LEU A 82 17.77 -14.18 -2.95
CA LEU A 82 16.44 -14.29 -3.57
C LEU A 82 15.75 -15.58 -3.11
N VAL A 83 14.43 -15.54 -3.01
CA VAL A 83 13.63 -16.76 -2.84
C VAL A 83 13.62 -17.50 -4.17
N GLU A 84 13.97 -18.79 -4.16
CA GLU A 84 14.09 -19.60 -5.38
C GLU A 84 12.82 -20.41 -5.71
N ASP A 85 11.86 -20.47 -4.78
CA ASP A 85 10.63 -21.24 -4.97
C ASP A 85 9.79 -20.66 -6.13
N PRO A 86 9.53 -21.44 -7.20
CA PRO A 86 8.82 -20.94 -8.38
C PRO A 86 7.36 -20.59 -8.06
N THR A 87 6.70 -21.31 -7.15
CA THR A 87 5.29 -21.07 -6.80
C THR A 87 5.14 -19.70 -6.13
N ILE A 88 6.04 -19.39 -5.20
CA ILE A 88 6.04 -18.10 -4.48
C ILE A 88 6.34 -16.96 -5.46
N ASN A 89 7.37 -17.13 -6.30
CA ASN A 89 7.74 -16.11 -7.27
C ASN A 89 6.65 -15.87 -8.33
N GLU A 90 6.03 -16.92 -8.86
CA GLU A 90 4.94 -16.80 -9.83
C GLU A 90 3.73 -16.10 -9.24
N TYR A 91 3.36 -16.43 -7.99
CA TYR A 91 2.26 -15.77 -7.28
C TYR A 91 2.50 -14.27 -7.11
N VAL A 92 3.65 -13.88 -6.53
CA VAL A 92 3.97 -12.45 -6.30
C VAL A 92 4.09 -11.71 -7.62
N ASN A 93 4.71 -12.32 -8.63
CA ASN A 93 4.77 -11.74 -9.97
C ASN A 93 3.37 -11.57 -10.57
N ARG A 94 2.45 -12.53 -10.42
CA ARG A 94 1.08 -12.40 -10.95
C ARG A 94 0.32 -11.26 -10.28
N VAL A 95 0.40 -11.11 -8.96
CA VAL A 95 -0.20 -9.98 -8.22
C VAL A 95 0.36 -8.66 -8.73
N GLY A 96 1.69 -8.52 -8.78
CA GLY A 96 2.33 -7.28 -9.21
C GLY A 96 2.10 -6.96 -10.69
N GLN A 97 2.15 -7.95 -11.59
CA GLN A 97 1.88 -7.72 -13.01
C GLN A 97 0.42 -7.33 -13.26
N ASN A 98 -0.54 -7.84 -12.46
CA ASN A 98 -1.93 -7.38 -12.53
C ASN A 98 -2.04 -5.90 -12.18
N LEU A 99 -1.37 -5.46 -11.11
CA LEU A 99 -1.29 -4.04 -10.72
C LEU A 99 -0.62 -3.19 -11.81
N VAL A 100 0.53 -3.62 -12.34
CA VAL A 100 1.28 -2.89 -13.38
C VAL A 100 0.42 -2.68 -14.64
N ARG A 101 -0.27 -3.72 -15.12
CA ARG A 101 -1.16 -3.63 -16.30
C ARG A 101 -2.33 -2.67 -16.10
N ASN A 102 -2.73 -2.45 -14.85
CA ASN A 102 -3.82 -1.57 -14.45
C ASN A 102 -3.32 -0.27 -13.81
N SER A 103 -2.10 0.16 -14.17
CA SER A 103 -1.47 1.38 -13.68
C SER A 103 -1.09 2.34 -14.81
N ASP A 104 -0.57 3.53 -14.46
CA ASP A 104 0.00 4.46 -15.43
C ASP A 104 1.48 4.15 -15.79
N ALA A 105 2.03 3.02 -15.34
CA ALA A 105 3.41 2.64 -15.61
C ALA A 105 3.72 2.55 -17.12
N LYS A 106 4.93 2.99 -17.49
CA LYS A 106 5.41 3.03 -18.89
C LYS A 106 6.66 2.18 -19.13
N VAL A 107 7.10 1.47 -18.11
CA VAL A 107 8.29 0.60 -18.13
C VAL A 107 7.87 -0.84 -17.81
N PRO A 108 8.56 -1.85 -18.34
CA PRO A 108 8.32 -3.23 -17.94
C PRO A 108 8.73 -3.43 -16.48
N PHE A 109 8.02 -4.30 -15.76
CA PHE A 109 8.36 -4.64 -14.39
C PHE A 109 9.01 -6.02 -14.30
N THR A 110 10.13 -6.09 -13.58
CA THR A 110 10.78 -7.33 -13.16
C THR A 110 10.60 -7.45 -11.65
N ILE A 111 9.74 -8.37 -11.22
CA ILE A 111 9.38 -8.54 -9.80
C ILE A 111 10.11 -9.74 -9.24
N LYS A 112 10.79 -9.58 -8.10
CA LYS A 112 11.54 -10.64 -7.42
C LYS A 112 11.24 -10.64 -5.92
N VAL A 113 11.25 -11.82 -5.32
CA VAL A 113 11.07 -11.97 -3.88
C VAL A 113 12.44 -12.08 -3.22
N VAL A 114 12.70 -11.22 -2.23
CA VAL A 114 13.93 -11.21 -1.44
C VAL A 114 13.69 -11.97 -0.13
N GLU A 115 14.61 -12.87 0.19
CA GLU A 115 14.66 -13.53 1.50
C GLU A 115 15.13 -12.53 2.55
N SER A 116 14.19 -12.00 3.34
CA SER A 116 14.47 -11.04 4.40
C SER A 116 13.29 -10.94 5.37
N ASP A 117 13.57 -11.02 6.67
CA ASP A 117 12.57 -10.86 7.74
C ASP A 117 12.05 -9.41 7.85
N GLU A 118 12.69 -8.47 7.15
CA GLU A 118 12.23 -7.09 7.13
C GLU A 118 10.91 -6.95 6.37
N ILE A 119 9.95 -6.28 7.00
CA ILE A 119 8.71 -5.86 6.34
C ILE A 119 9.09 -4.73 5.37
N ASN A 120 9.26 -5.05 4.09
CA ASN A 120 9.67 -4.07 3.09
C ASN A 120 9.32 -4.51 1.65
N ALA A 121 9.11 -3.53 0.78
CA ALA A 121 9.21 -3.67 -0.66
C ALA A 121 9.77 -2.37 -1.23
N PHE A 122 10.50 -2.45 -2.34
CA PHE A 122 11.06 -1.26 -2.98
C PHE A 122 11.20 -1.44 -4.47
N ALA A 123 10.92 -0.38 -5.23
CA ALA A 123 11.11 -0.36 -6.66
C ALA A 123 12.26 0.57 -7.08
N LEU A 124 13.13 0.07 -7.93
CA LEU A 124 14.20 0.83 -8.56
C LEU A 124 13.68 1.49 -9.87
N PRO A 125 14.39 2.53 -10.35
CA PRO A 125 14.11 3.10 -11.66
C PRO A 125 13.99 2.03 -12.74
N GLY A 126 13.08 2.19 -13.70
CA GLY A 126 12.95 1.23 -14.80
C GLY A 126 12.22 -0.07 -14.47
N GLY A 127 11.58 -0.18 -13.30
CA GLY A 127 10.62 -1.26 -12.99
C GLY A 127 11.23 -2.51 -12.35
N PHE A 128 12.44 -2.45 -11.80
CA PHE A 128 12.99 -3.56 -11.00
C PHE A 128 12.42 -3.48 -9.59
N PHE A 129 11.57 -4.44 -9.23
CA PHE A 129 10.74 -4.38 -8.04
C PHE A 129 11.01 -5.58 -7.12
N TYR A 130 11.38 -5.30 -5.88
CA TYR A 130 11.73 -6.30 -4.88
C TYR A 130 10.73 -6.30 -3.74
N VAL A 131 10.25 -7.49 -3.38
CA VAL A 131 9.28 -7.72 -2.29
C VAL A 131 9.94 -8.62 -1.27
N ASN A 132 10.08 -8.18 -0.01
CA ASN A 132 10.69 -9.01 1.01
C ASN A 132 9.72 -10.08 1.52
N SER A 133 10.23 -11.25 1.90
CA SER A 133 9.45 -12.32 2.52
C SER A 133 8.74 -11.86 3.79
N GLY A 134 9.39 -11.03 4.61
CA GLY A 134 8.83 -10.43 5.81
C GLY A 134 7.59 -9.57 5.55
N LEU A 135 7.49 -8.90 4.40
CA LEU A 135 6.28 -8.17 4.01
C LEU A 135 5.12 -9.14 3.74
N ILE A 136 5.35 -10.19 2.95
CA ILE A 136 4.33 -11.18 2.60
C ILE A 136 3.81 -11.87 3.87
N LEU A 137 4.69 -12.17 4.82
CA LEU A 137 4.32 -12.79 6.10
C LEU A 137 3.61 -11.81 7.06
N ALA A 138 3.85 -10.51 6.94
CA ALA A 138 3.23 -9.49 7.78
C ALA A 138 1.83 -9.05 7.30
N ALA A 139 1.55 -9.13 6.00
CA ALA A 139 0.22 -8.86 5.44
C ALA A 139 -0.79 -9.92 5.89
N ASP A 140 -1.96 -9.51 6.39
CA ASP A 140 -2.99 -10.46 6.86
C ASP A 140 -3.80 -11.03 5.69
N ASP A 141 -3.94 -10.26 4.62
CA ASP A 141 -4.63 -10.61 3.39
C ASP A 141 -3.89 -10.15 2.12
N GLU A 142 -4.37 -10.61 0.96
CA GLU A 142 -3.77 -10.31 -0.35
C GLU A 142 -3.89 -8.83 -0.71
N SER A 143 -4.97 -8.16 -0.30
CA SER A 143 -5.23 -6.76 -0.60
C SER A 143 -4.26 -5.82 0.14
N GLU A 144 -3.80 -6.18 1.34
CA GLU A 144 -2.75 -5.45 2.04
C GLU A 144 -1.39 -5.55 1.32
N LEU A 145 -1.01 -6.76 0.88
CA LEU A 145 0.19 -6.95 0.06
C LEU A 145 0.08 -6.15 -1.24
N ALA A 146 -1.06 -6.25 -1.93
CA ALA A 146 -1.33 -5.48 -3.14
C ALA A 146 -1.28 -3.98 -2.87
N GLY A 147 -1.71 -3.52 -1.69
CA GLY A 147 -1.68 -2.12 -1.27
C GLY A 147 -0.27 -1.54 -1.25
N VAL A 148 0.66 -2.24 -0.61
CA VAL A 148 2.08 -1.84 -0.60
C VAL A 148 2.65 -1.90 -2.02
N MET A 149 2.33 -2.95 -2.78
CA MET A 149 2.82 -3.07 -4.16
C MET A 149 2.30 -1.97 -5.08
N ALA A 150 1.04 -1.56 -4.94
CA ALA A 150 0.44 -0.50 -5.72
C ALA A 150 1.11 0.85 -5.44
N HIS A 151 1.49 1.11 -4.18
CA HIS A 151 2.24 2.29 -3.77
C HIS A 151 3.62 2.35 -4.43
N GLU A 152 4.39 1.26 -4.38
CA GLU A 152 5.70 1.18 -5.04
C GLU A 152 5.61 1.31 -6.56
N ILE A 153 4.60 0.69 -7.18
CA ILE A 153 4.32 0.85 -8.63
C ILE A 153 3.98 2.30 -8.95
N ALA A 154 3.26 3.01 -8.08
CA ALA A 154 2.96 4.42 -8.27
C ALA A 154 4.20 5.30 -8.25
N HIS A 155 5.20 5.02 -7.40
CA HIS A 155 6.48 5.73 -7.43
C HIS A 155 7.22 5.58 -8.76
N VAL A 156 7.22 4.38 -9.35
CA VAL A 156 7.83 4.13 -10.66
C VAL A 156 7.01 4.77 -11.78
N ALA A 157 5.68 4.66 -11.74
CA ALA A 157 4.80 5.26 -12.76
C ALA A 157 4.94 6.79 -12.80
N ALA A 158 5.01 7.43 -11.63
CA ALA A 158 5.24 8.86 -11.46
C ALA A 158 6.74 9.25 -11.54
N ARG A 159 7.63 8.27 -11.77
CA ARG A 159 9.07 8.46 -11.96
C ARG A 159 9.74 9.26 -10.82
N HIS A 160 9.25 9.10 -9.58
CA HIS A 160 9.70 9.90 -8.44
C HIS A 160 11.21 9.74 -8.16
N GLY A 161 11.77 8.55 -8.34
CA GLY A 161 13.21 8.31 -8.16
C GLY A 161 14.08 9.07 -9.16
N THR A 162 13.73 9.06 -10.44
CA THR A 162 14.50 9.77 -11.47
C THR A 162 14.23 11.28 -11.48
N GLU A 163 13.04 11.71 -11.04
CA GLU A 163 12.76 13.11 -10.77
C GLU A 163 13.63 13.64 -9.61
N ASN A 164 13.75 12.90 -8.51
CA ASN A 164 14.63 13.27 -7.40
C ASN A 164 16.11 13.32 -7.81
N ALA A 165 16.58 12.34 -8.57
CA ALA A 165 17.95 12.37 -9.10
C ALA A 165 18.19 13.59 -10.01
N SER A 166 17.20 13.97 -10.85
CA SER A 166 17.28 15.15 -11.70
C SER A 166 17.33 16.46 -10.89
N LYS A 167 16.53 16.55 -9.82
CA LYS A 167 16.56 17.68 -8.87
C LYS A 167 17.91 17.76 -8.15
N GLY A 168 18.48 16.63 -7.72
CA GLY A 168 19.80 16.57 -7.11
C GLY A 168 20.91 17.06 -8.04
N GLN A 169 20.87 16.68 -9.32
CA GLN A 169 21.79 17.19 -10.35
C GLN A 169 21.70 18.71 -10.49
N LEU A 170 20.47 19.26 -10.50
CA LEU A 170 20.27 20.71 -10.60
C LEU A 170 20.82 21.46 -9.39
N VAL A 171 20.62 20.94 -8.17
CA VAL A 171 21.20 21.51 -6.95
C VAL A 171 22.72 21.52 -7.02
N ASN A 172 23.34 20.42 -7.47
CA ASN A 172 24.79 20.33 -7.63
C ASN A 172 25.30 21.40 -8.63
N ILE A 173 24.66 21.56 -9.78
CA ILE A 173 25.02 22.58 -10.78
C ILE A 173 24.83 24.00 -10.22
N ALA A 174 23.70 24.27 -9.55
CA ALA A 174 23.40 25.57 -8.96
C ALA A 174 24.33 25.94 -7.79
N SER A 175 24.96 24.95 -7.15
CA SER A 175 25.93 25.17 -6.08
C SER A 175 27.34 25.54 -6.59
N LEU A 176 27.65 25.30 -7.87
CA LEU A 176 28.96 25.60 -8.45
C LEU A 176 29.39 27.08 -8.33
N PRO A 177 28.53 28.08 -8.59
CA PRO A 177 28.88 29.49 -8.37
C PRO A 177 29.09 29.85 -6.89
N LEU A 178 28.41 29.14 -5.97
CA LEU A 178 28.49 29.39 -4.52
C LEU A 178 29.78 28.86 -3.89
N ILE A 179 30.41 27.85 -4.52
CA ILE A 179 31.73 27.36 -4.13
C ILE A 179 32.81 28.44 -4.32
N PHE A 180 32.69 29.25 -5.39
CA PHE A 180 33.61 30.37 -5.65
C PHE A 180 33.33 31.61 -4.77
N LEU A 181 32.24 31.61 -4.00
CA LEU A 181 31.83 32.69 -3.10
C LEU A 181 31.97 32.33 -1.60
N GLY A 182 32.64 31.23 -1.26
CA GLY A 182 33.04 30.92 0.13
C GLY A 182 32.06 30.08 0.97
N GLY A 183 31.19 29.28 0.35
CA GLY A 183 30.30 28.36 1.08
C GLY A 183 30.83 26.93 1.21
N VAL A 184 31.38 26.56 2.37
CA VAL A 184 31.56 25.17 2.77
C VAL A 184 30.20 24.60 3.20
N GLY A 185 29.62 23.74 2.38
CA GLY A 185 28.36 23.04 2.67
C GLY A 185 28.40 21.63 2.10
N GLY A 186 29.12 20.74 2.78
CA GLY A 186 29.30 19.35 2.36
C GLY A 186 27.98 18.58 2.34
N PHE A 187 27.63 18.00 1.19
CA PHE A 187 26.70 16.89 1.14
C PHE A 187 27.41 15.64 1.65
N ALA A 188 27.31 15.39 2.96
CA ALA A 188 27.74 14.15 3.55
C ALA A 188 26.84 13.01 3.04
N ILE A 189 27.38 12.13 2.19
CA ILE A 189 26.78 10.84 1.86
C ILE A 189 26.90 9.98 3.11
N ARG A 190 25.88 10.00 3.98
CA ARG A 190 25.75 8.98 5.04
C ARG A 190 25.26 7.70 4.38
N GLN A 191 26.20 6.82 3.98
CA GLN A 191 25.90 5.42 3.73
C GLN A 191 25.48 4.78 5.06
N ALA A 192 24.17 4.74 5.30
CA ALA A 192 23.58 4.16 6.50
C ALA A 192 22.51 3.12 6.12
N ALA A 193 22.86 2.21 5.21
CA ALA A 193 22.20 0.93 5.00
C ALA A 193 23.23 0.04 4.28
N GLY A 194 23.31 -1.24 4.60
CA GLY A 194 24.25 -2.18 3.97
C GLY A 194 23.98 -2.48 2.49
N PHE A 195 23.36 -1.53 1.77
CA PHE A 195 22.98 -1.60 0.36
C PHE A 195 23.57 -0.39 -0.39
N LEU A 196 24.06 -0.63 -1.61
CA LEU A 196 24.65 0.40 -2.48
C LEU A 196 23.61 1.29 -3.21
N ILE A 197 22.31 1.21 -2.87
CA ILE A 197 21.29 2.01 -3.56
C ILE A 197 21.43 3.48 -3.14
N PRO A 198 21.60 4.42 -4.09
CA PRO A 198 21.60 5.83 -3.74
C PRO A 198 20.25 6.26 -3.14
N MET A 199 20.26 6.78 -1.90
CA MET A 199 19.05 7.16 -1.14
C MET A 199 18.10 8.10 -1.89
N GLN A 200 18.61 8.89 -2.85
CA GLN A 200 17.79 9.74 -3.71
C GLN A 200 16.70 8.99 -4.51
N PHE A 201 16.90 7.69 -4.76
CA PHE A 201 15.92 6.84 -5.44
C PHE A 201 14.89 6.21 -4.50
N LEU A 202 15.11 6.29 -3.19
CA LEU A 202 14.34 5.60 -2.14
C LEU A 202 13.87 6.55 -1.01
N GLN A 203 13.98 7.87 -1.21
CA GLN A 203 13.49 8.89 -0.28
C GLN A 203 12.73 9.92 -1.08
N PHE A 204 11.47 10.13 -0.74
CA PHE A 204 10.56 10.96 -1.53
C PHE A 204 9.98 12.06 -0.67
N SER A 205 9.64 13.17 -1.32
CA SER A 205 9.00 14.31 -0.64
C SER A 205 7.57 13.94 -0.21
N ARG A 206 7.02 14.63 0.80
CA ARG A 206 5.62 14.46 1.20
C ARG A 206 4.62 14.58 0.04
N LYS A 207 4.94 15.41 -0.96
CA LYS A 207 4.12 15.56 -2.17
C LYS A 207 4.14 14.31 -3.04
N ALA A 208 5.33 13.71 -3.21
CA ALA A 208 5.50 12.48 -3.97
C ALA A 208 4.84 11.29 -3.25
N GLU A 209 4.93 11.23 -1.91
CA GLU A 209 4.18 10.27 -1.09
C GLU A 209 2.67 10.39 -1.29
N ALA A 210 2.12 11.60 -1.19
CA ALA A 210 0.69 11.83 -1.37
C ALA A 210 0.22 11.53 -2.80
N GLU A 211 1.07 11.76 -3.81
CA GLU A 211 0.80 11.37 -5.19
C GLU A 211 0.84 9.84 -5.37
N ALA A 212 1.80 9.15 -4.75
CA ALA A 212 1.89 7.70 -4.78
C ALA A 212 0.71 7.03 -4.06
N ASP A 213 0.27 7.55 -2.91
CA ASP A 213 -0.94 7.09 -2.21
C ASP A 213 -2.17 7.27 -3.11
N TYR A 214 -2.31 8.45 -3.71
CA TYR A 214 -3.44 8.80 -4.56
C TYR A 214 -3.54 7.94 -5.82
N LEU A 215 -2.41 7.65 -6.47
CA LEU A 215 -2.37 6.76 -7.63
C LEU A 215 -2.52 5.29 -7.21
N GLY A 216 -1.90 4.89 -6.11
CA GLY A 216 -1.93 3.53 -5.56
C GLY A 216 -3.35 3.04 -5.29
N ILE A 217 -4.18 3.83 -4.60
CA ILE A 217 -5.58 3.46 -4.34
C ILE A 217 -6.40 3.29 -5.62
N GLN A 218 -6.06 4.03 -6.68
CA GLN A 218 -6.73 3.93 -7.97
C GLN A 218 -6.29 2.66 -8.72
N TYR A 219 -5.04 2.24 -8.58
CA TYR A 219 -4.55 0.98 -9.14
C TYR A 219 -5.15 -0.23 -8.43
N LEU A 220 -5.32 -0.16 -7.10
CA LEU A 220 -6.07 -1.16 -6.33
C LEU A 220 -7.51 -1.24 -6.81
N TYR A 221 -8.19 -0.10 -6.90
CA TYR A 221 -9.56 -0.03 -7.40
C TYR A 221 -9.72 -0.66 -8.79
N LYS A 222 -8.82 -0.31 -9.73
CA LYS A 222 -8.87 -0.80 -11.11
C LYS A 222 -8.60 -2.31 -11.22
N THR A 223 -7.76 -2.86 -10.34
CA THR A 223 -7.55 -4.32 -10.24
C THR A 223 -8.63 -5.04 -9.45
N GLY A 224 -9.47 -4.31 -8.73
CA GLY A 224 -10.57 -4.84 -7.93
C GLY A 224 -10.21 -5.20 -6.50
N TYR A 225 -8.99 -4.94 -6.05
CA TYR A 225 -8.65 -5.02 -4.63
C TYR A 225 -9.32 -3.90 -3.84
N ASP A 226 -9.48 -4.13 -2.54
CA ASP A 226 -9.98 -3.12 -1.61
C ASP A 226 -8.96 -1.96 -1.47
N PRO A 227 -9.30 -0.74 -1.91
CA PRO A 227 -8.43 0.44 -1.74
C PRO A 227 -8.17 0.78 -0.27
N GLY A 228 -9.08 0.39 0.63
CA GLY A 228 -8.94 0.55 2.08
C GLY A 228 -7.82 -0.32 2.69
N ALA A 229 -7.38 -1.37 1.99
CA ALA A 229 -6.34 -2.27 2.49
C ALA A 229 -4.98 -1.58 2.68
N ALA A 230 -4.66 -0.58 1.85
CA ALA A 230 -3.45 0.24 2.04
C ALA A 230 -3.48 0.99 3.39
N VAL A 231 -4.66 1.48 3.77
CA VAL A 231 -4.87 2.17 5.05
C VAL A 231 -4.77 1.18 6.21
N SER A 232 -5.45 0.03 6.12
CA SER A 232 -5.40 -1.03 7.14
C SER A 232 -3.96 -1.49 7.41
N PHE A 233 -3.17 -1.67 6.35
CA PHE A 233 -1.77 -2.05 6.47
C PHE A 233 -0.93 -0.97 7.17
N PHE A 234 -1.11 0.31 6.83
CA PHE A 234 -0.41 1.41 7.48
C PHE A 234 -0.77 1.59 8.96
N GLU A 235 -2.04 1.47 9.32
CA GLU A 235 -2.49 1.49 10.71
C GLU A 235 -1.86 0.33 11.51
N LYS A 236 -1.76 -0.85 10.89
CA LYS A 236 -1.09 -2.02 11.47
C LYS A 236 0.40 -1.81 11.71
N LEU A 237 1.12 -1.21 10.76
CA LEU A 237 2.54 -0.90 10.95
C LEU A 237 2.75 0.10 12.09
N GLN A 238 1.92 1.15 12.17
CA GLN A 238 1.99 2.10 13.29
C GLN A 238 1.70 1.42 14.63
N ALA A 239 0.72 0.52 14.69
CA ALA A 239 0.43 -0.26 15.89
C ALA A 239 1.62 -1.16 16.29
N ARG A 240 2.26 -1.83 15.32
CA ARG A 240 3.45 -2.65 15.56
C ARG A 240 4.64 -1.82 16.06
N GLU A 241 4.93 -0.69 15.43
CA GLU A 241 6.01 0.21 15.83
C GLU A 241 5.75 0.80 17.22
N SER A 242 4.50 1.16 17.53
CA SER A 242 4.10 1.65 18.85
C SER A 242 4.24 0.58 19.94
N ALA A 243 3.91 -0.67 19.62
CA ALA A 243 4.05 -1.79 20.54
C ALA A 243 5.51 -2.22 20.76
N LYS A 244 6.34 -2.11 19.73
CA LYS A 244 7.77 -2.43 19.78
C LYS A 244 8.55 -1.48 18.86
N PRO A 245 9.15 -0.40 19.41
CA PRO A 245 9.96 0.52 18.63
C PRO A 245 11.11 -0.21 17.90
N GLY A 246 11.31 0.12 16.62
CA GLY A 246 12.27 -0.52 15.73
C GLY A 246 11.84 -1.87 15.17
N SER A 247 10.55 -2.24 15.30
CA SER A 247 10.01 -3.49 14.74
C SER A 247 9.56 -3.35 13.28
N VAL A 248 9.36 -2.12 12.82
CA VAL A 248 9.09 -1.83 11.41
C VAL A 248 10.41 -1.51 10.69
N SER A 249 10.58 -2.00 9.46
CA SER A 249 11.82 -1.80 8.69
C SER A 249 12.17 -0.32 8.54
N LYS A 250 13.47 -0.03 8.47
CA LYS A 250 14.02 1.31 8.18
C LYS A 250 13.53 1.88 6.83
N MET A 251 13.02 1.06 5.91
CA MET A 251 12.40 1.58 4.69
C MET A 251 11.05 2.26 4.95
N PHE A 252 10.22 1.80 5.89
CA PHE A 252 9.06 2.62 6.29
C PHE A 252 9.49 3.89 7.04
N SER A 253 10.75 4.01 7.46
CA SER A 253 11.31 5.28 7.89
C SER A 253 11.66 6.22 6.73
N THR A 254 11.81 5.73 5.48
CA THR A 254 12.01 6.59 4.31
C THR A 254 10.70 7.17 3.78
N HIS A 255 9.59 6.45 3.95
CA HIS A 255 8.24 6.84 3.52
C HIS A 255 7.19 6.60 4.62
N PRO A 256 7.26 7.26 5.78
CA PRO A 256 6.42 6.94 6.92
C PRO A 256 4.94 7.23 6.62
N PRO A 257 4.02 6.29 6.96
CA PRO A 257 2.59 6.55 6.87
C PRO A 257 2.16 7.44 8.04
N THR A 258 2.21 8.75 7.83
CA THR A 258 1.76 9.72 8.84
C THR A 258 0.24 9.72 8.96
N GLY A 259 -0.30 10.10 10.13
CA GLY A 259 -1.75 10.25 10.33
C GLY A 259 -2.43 11.09 9.24
N ASP A 260 -1.80 12.20 8.84
CA ASP A 260 -2.29 13.06 7.75
C ASP A 260 -2.40 12.32 6.40
N ARG A 261 -1.49 11.38 6.09
CA ARG A 261 -1.52 10.61 4.84
C ARG A 261 -2.65 9.59 4.86
N ILE A 262 -2.86 8.93 5.99
CA ILE A 262 -3.95 7.99 6.17
C ILE A 262 -5.29 8.69 5.99
N GLU A 263 -5.47 9.82 6.67
CA GLU A 263 -6.70 10.61 6.57
C GLU A 263 -6.94 11.11 5.15
N MET A 264 -5.90 11.65 4.50
CA MET A 264 -5.97 12.05 3.09
C MET A 264 -6.30 10.87 2.17
N THR A 265 -5.79 9.67 2.45
CA THR A 265 -6.07 8.47 1.67
C THR A 265 -7.54 8.06 1.81
N LYS A 266 -8.08 8.03 3.03
CA LYS A 266 -9.51 7.79 3.29
C LYS A 266 -10.40 8.79 2.52
N GLN A 267 -10.07 10.08 2.61
CA GLN A 267 -10.79 11.13 1.88
C GLN A 267 -10.69 10.96 0.35
N ASN A 268 -9.55 10.53 -0.17
CA ASN A 268 -9.40 10.30 -1.61
C ASN A 268 -10.19 9.07 -2.09
N ILE A 269 -10.26 8.02 -1.28
CA ILE A 269 -11.10 6.84 -1.58
C ILE A 269 -12.55 7.29 -1.76
N GLU A 270 -13.10 8.01 -0.78
CA GLU A 270 -14.49 8.51 -0.82
C GLU A 270 -14.74 9.54 -1.95
N ALA A 271 -13.75 10.38 -2.25
CA ALA A 271 -13.94 11.48 -3.18
C ALA A 271 -13.75 11.11 -4.65
N VAL A 272 -12.98 10.06 -4.96
CA VAL A 272 -12.50 9.78 -6.33
C VAL A 272 -12.91 8.40 -6.84
N LEU A 273 -13.07 7.42 -5.97
CA LEU A 273 -13.38 6.06 -6.39
C LEU A 273 -14.90 5.87 -6.45
N PRO A 274 -15.45 5.40 -7.58
CA PRO A 274 -16.85 4.99 -7.63
C PRO A 274 -17.12 3.83 -6.66
N ASP A 275 -18.36 3.75 -6.18
CA ASP A 275 -18.80 2.63 -5.35
C ASP A 275 -18.68 1.31 -6.11
N LYS A 276 -18.22 0.28 -5.41
CA LYS A 276 -18.15 -1.09 -5.93
C LYS A 276 -18.88 -2.03 -4.98
N GLU A 277 -19.66 -2.94 -5.54
CA GLU A 277 -20.42 -3.91 -4.72
C GLU A 277 -19.51 -4.83 -3.92
N GLN A 278 -18.37 -5.22 -4.49
CA GLN A 278 -17.43 -6.17 -3.90
C GLN A 278 -15.99 -5.83 -4.27
N TYR A 279 -15.10 -6.04 -3.31
CA TYR A 279 -13.65 -5.97 -3.48
C TYR A 279 -13.00 -7.33 -3.20
N VAL A 280 -11.88 -7.58 -3.85
CA VAL A 280 -10.99 -8.69 -3.51
C VAL A 280 -10.20 -8.28 -2.26
N VAL A 281 -10.40 -9.02 -1.18
CA VAL A 281 -9.66 -8.82 0.08
C VAL A 281 -8.56 -9.88 0.21
N THR A 282 -8.91 -11.16 0.08
CA THR A 282 -7.95 -12.26 0.15
C THR A 282 -8.30 -13.35 -0.85
N THR A 283 -7.30 -14.16 -1.23
CA THR A 283 -7.49 -15.42 -1.93
C THR A 283 -7.01 -16.59 -1.07
N SER A 284 -7.45 -17.81 -1.40
CA SER A 284 -6.90 -19.03 -0.80
C SER A 284 -5.43 -19.25 -1.18
N GLU A 285 -5.04 -18.81 -2.37
CA GLU A 285 -3.68 -18.93 -2.89
C GLU A 285 -2.70 -18.06 -2.10
N PHE A 286 -3.09 -16.84 -1.70
CA PHE A 286 -2.30 -16.00 -0.80
C PHE A 286 -1.94 -16.74 0.49
N GLN A 287 -2.94 -17.36 1.12
CA GLN A 287 -2.73 -18.08 2.38
C GLN A 287 -1.85 -19.32 2.18
N GLN A 288 -1.99 -20.03 1.06
CA GLN A 288 -1.11 -21.15 0.70
C GLN A 288 0.35 -20.68 0.54
N VAL A 289 0.58 -19.61 -0.24
CA VAL A 289 1.92 -19.04 -0.47
C VAL A 289 2.52 -18.51 0.84
N LYS A 290 1.74 -17.82 1.66
CA LYS A 290 2.17 -17.35 2.99
C LYS A 290 2.61 -18.52 3.89
N ASN A 291 1.86 -19.62 3.88
CA ASN A 291 2.20 -20.82 4.64
C ASN A 291 3.45 -21.53 4.09
N MET A 292 3.58 -21.65 2.76
CA MET A 292 4.78 -22.20 2.13
C MET A 292 6.02 -21.38 2.49
N LEU A 293 5.92 -20.05 2.39
CA LEU A 293 6.99 -19.14 2.75
C LEU A 293 7.39 -19.28 4.22
N ALA A 294 6.42 -19.31 5.14
CA ALA A 294 6.68 -19.51 6.56
C ALA A 294 7.40 -20.85 6.85
N GLN A 295 7.06 -21.91 6.12
CA GLN A 295 7.76 -23.19 6.24
C GLN A 295 9.20 -23.12 5.70
N LEU A 296 9.42 -22.42 4.60
CA LEU A 296 10.76 -22.20 4.05
C LEU A 296 11.63 -21.43 5.06
N GLU A 297 11.09 -20.39 5.71
CA GLU A 297 11.82 -19.65 6.74
C GLU A 297 12.13 -20.50 7.98
N ASN A 298 11.18 -21.31 8.43
CA ASN A 298 11.36 -22.18 9.60
C ASN A 298 12.34 -23.34 9.36
N ARG A 299 12.59 -23.74 8.11
CA ARG A 299 13.58 -24.75 7.73
C ARG A 299 15.00 -24.21 7.70
N ARG A 300 15.19 -22.89 7.85
CA ARG A 300 16.52 -22.26 7.84
C ARG A 300 17.26 -22.57 9.14
N PRO A 301 18.54 -22.96 9.08
CA PRO A 301 19.39 -22.96 10.27
C PRO A 301 19.48 -21.53 10.79
N SER A 302 19.21 -21.32 12.08
CA SER A 302 19.39 -20.01 12.71
C SER A 302 20.83 -19.56 12.56
N THR A 303 21.06 -18.39 11.97
CA THR A 303 22.36 -17.71 11.94
C THR A 303 22.74 -17.12 13.30
N GLU A 304 21.87 -17.23 14.31
CA GLU A 304 22.21 -16.94 15.69
C GLU A 304 23.07 -18.04 16.29
N ASP A 305 24.28 -17.64 16.70
CA ASP A 305 25.23 -18.29 17.60
C ASP A 305 24.81 -19.68 18.13
N SER A 306 25.60 -20.71 17.80
CA SER A 306 25.40 -22.12 18.19
C SER A 306 25.46 -22.39 19.71
N SER A 307 25.46 -21.35 20.53
CA SER A 307 25.59 -21.36 21.99
C SER A 307 24.28 -21.06 22.74
N LYS A 308 23.14 -20.86 22.05
CA LYS A 308 21.83 -20.67 22.70
C LYS A 308 20.81 -21.73 22.30
N PRO A 309 20.01 -22.29 23.24
CA PRO A 309 18.91 -23.18 22.89
C PRO A 309 17.89 -22.44 22.03
N SER A 310 17.62 -22.91 20.81
CA SER A 310 16.58 -22.34 19.96
C SER A 310 15.21 -22.93 20.34
N LEU A 311 14.31 -22.06 20.79
CA LEU A 311 12.91 -22.42 20.99
C LEU A 311 12.22 -22.36 19.62
N LYS A 312 11.91 -23.53 19.04
CA LYS A 312 11.03 -23.61 17.87
C LYS A 312 9.74 -22.86 18.18
N ARG A 313 9.45 -21.81 17.42
CA ARG A 313 8.21 -21.05 17.52
C ARG A 313 7.05 -21.98 17.19
N LYS A 314 6.31 -22.42 18.20
CA LYS A 314 5.12 -23.25 18.03
C LYS A 314 4.07 -22.37 17.37
N THR A 315 3.80 -22.59 16.09
CA THR A 315 2.60 -22.02 15.45
C THR A 315 1.40 -22.58 16.21
N SER A 316 0.54 -21.69 16.71
CA SER A 316 -0.69 -22.05 17.40
C SER A 316 -1.72 -22.54 16.40
N THR A 317 -1.52 -23.74 15.87
CA THR A 317 -2.60 -24.52 15.27
C THR A 317 -2.91 -25.61 16.29
N LYS A 318 -4.03 -25.46 16.99
CA LYS A 318 -4.54 -26.43 17.97
C LYS A 318 -5.42 -27.42 17.21
N PRO A 319 -5.08 -28.71 17.12
CA PRO A 319 -6.08 -29.77 17.16
C PRO A 319 -6.31 -30.11 18.63
N THR A 320 -7.56 -30.13 19.05
CA THR A 320 -7.98 -30.61 20.36
C THR A 320 -7.48 -32.05 20.58
N ALA A 321 -6.75 -32.23 21.67
CA ALA A 321 -6.23 -33.50 22.16
C ALA A 321 -7.35 -34.37 22.74
N ASP A 322 -7.16 -35.69 22.74
CA ASP A 322 -6.98 -36.39 24.01
C ASP A 322 -6.24 -37.73 23.77
N ASP A 323 -5.07 -37.89 24.38
CA ASP A 323 -4.48 -39.21 24.63
C ASP A 323 -3.72 -39.10 25.95
N GLY A 324 -4.28 -39.71 26.98
CA GLY A 324 -3.77 -39.76 28.34
C GLY A 324 -3.25 -41.15 28.64
N ASP A 325 -1.93 -41.27 28.71
CA ASP A 325 -1.21 -42.45 29.17
C ASP A 325 -1.34 -42.59 30.71
N LYS A 326 -1.86 -43.73 31.20
CA LYS A 326 -1.48 -44.32 32.50
C LYS A 326 -1.69 -45.84 32.52
N ASP A 327 -0.54 -46.50 32.55
CA ASP A 327 -0.29 -47.87 33.00
C ASP A 327 -0.92 -48.19 34.38
N SER A 328 -1.77 -49.23 34.46
CA SER A 328 -1.89 -50.10 35.65
C SER A 328 -2.71 -51.36 35.37
N ASN A 329 -2.10 -52.49 35.72
CA ASN A 329 -2.58 -53.84 35.58
C ASN A 329 -3.54 -54.22 36.73
N SER A 330 -4.80 -54.57 36.45
CA SER A 330 -5.55 -55.54 37.28
C SER A 330 -6.79 -56.11 36.57
N LYS A 331 -6.93 -57.45 36.66
CA LYS A 331 -8.05 -58.27 36.19
C LYS A 331 -9.36 -57.94 36.93
N LYS A 332 -10.49 -57.89 36.21
CA LYS A 332 -11.71 -58.70 36.51
C LYS A 332 -12.80 -58.60 35.43
N LYS A 333 -13.51 -59.72 35.29
CA LYS A 333 -14.65 -60.05 34.43
C LYS A 333 -15.84 -59.07 34.57
N GLY A 334 -16.64 -58.98 33.50
CA GLY A 334 -18.10 -59.02 33.61
C GLY A 334 -18.87 -58.05 32.72
N GLU A 335 -19.61 -58.65 31.77
CA GLU A 335 -20.99 -58.30 31.39
C GLU A 335 -21.26 -57.29 30.25
N GLU A 336 -22.23 -57.70 29.44
CA GLU A 336 -22.66 -57.23 28.12
C GLU A 336 -23.47 -55.93 28.19
N THR A 337 -23.43 -55.10 27.15
CA THR A 337 -24.62 -54.50 26.50
C THR A 337 -24.23 -53.81 25.18
N LYS A 338 -25.14 -53.93 24.18
CA LYS A 338 -25.02 -53.54 22.75
C LYS A 338 -25.01 -52.01 22.49
N PRO A 339 -24.55 -51.55 21.31
CA PRO A 339 -24.57 -50.14 20.90
C PRO A 339 -25.91 -49.73 20.26
N ASP A 340 -26.37 -48.51 20.55
CA ASP A 340 -27.52 -47.85 19.89
C ASP A 340 -27.02 -47.10 18.65
N ASP A 341 -27.48 -47.53 17.47
CA ASP A 341 -27.25 -46.91 16.18
C ASP A 341 -28.14 -45.67 16.02
N ARG A 342 -27.54 -44.47 15.96
CA ARG A 342 -28.19 -43.29 15.36
C ARG A 342 -27.24 -42.57 14.41
N GLN A 343 -27.53 -42.68 13.12
CA GLN A 343 -26.95 -41.85 12.07
C GLN A 343 -27.43 -40.39 12.22
N PRO A 344 -26.57 -39.38 11.95
CA PRO A 344 -27.00 -38.00 11.79
C PRO A 344 -27.53 -37.73 10.36
N ASP A 345 -28.60 -36.95 10.29
CA ASP A 345 -29.36 -36.53 9.10
C ASP A 345 -28.52 -35.58 8.20
N PRO A 346 -28.48 -35.72 6.85
CA PRO A 346 -27.54 -34.98 6.00
C PRO A 346 -27.96 -33.53 5.63
N ASP A 347 -29.13 -33.05 6.03
CA ASP A 347 -29.72 -31.82 5.45
C ASP A 347 -29.74 -30.57 6.34
N GLU A 348 -29.06 -30.55 7.49
CA GLU A 348 -29.00 -29.36 8.35
C GLU A 348 -27.85 -28.39 7.94
N ARG A 349 -28.15 -27.49 6.99
CA ARG A 349 -27.25 -26.37 6.64
C ARG A 349 -27.33 -25.26 7.72
N PRO A 350 -26.21 -24.76 8.26
CA PRO A 350 -26.24 -23.65 9.22
C PRO A 350 -26.66 -22.34 8.53
N LYS A 351 -27.73 -21.71 9.02
CA LYS A 351 -28.09 -20.33 8.65
C LYS A 351 -27.40 -19.35 9.59
N LEU A 352 -26.44 -18.58 9.09
CA LEU A 352 -25.81 -17.48 9.83
C LEU A 352 -26.74 -16.25 9.82
N LYS A 353 -27.23 -15.85 11.00
CA LYS A 353 -27.92 -14.58 11.22
C LYS A 353 -26.91 -13.42 11.24
N ARG A 354 -27.27 -12.31 10.60
CA ARG A 354 -26.58 -11.01 10.71
C ARG A 354 -26.52 -10.60 12.18
N ARG A 355 -25.35 -10.13 12.62
CA ARG A 355 -25.15 -9.51 13.92
C ARG A 355 -25.68 -8.08 13.82
N ASP A 356 -26.82 -7.82 14.46
CA ASP A 356 -27.33 -6.47 14.65
C ASP A 356 -26.34 -5.65 15.51
N GLY A 357 -26.15 -4.40 15.10
CA GLY A 357 -25.33 -3.42 15.80
C GLY A 357 -25.94 -3.05 17.15
N GLY A 358 -25.06 -2.81 18.13
CA GLY A 358 -25.44 -2.34 19.45
C GLY A 358 -24.36 -1.44 20.03
N GLN A 359 -24.66 -0.14 19.96
CA GLN A 359 -24.19 1.03 20.73
C GLN A 359 -22.70 1.39 20.75
#